data_AF-A0A176S394-F1
#
_entry.id   AF-A0A176S394-F1
#
_cell.length_a   1.000
_cell.length_b   1.000
_cell.length_c   1.000
_cell.angle_alpha   90.00
_cell.angle_beta   90.00
_cell.angle_gamma   90.00
#
_symmetry.space_group_name_H-M   'P 1'
#
loop_
_entity.id
_entity.type
_entity.pdbx_description
1 polymer ?
#
loop_
_entity_poly.entity_id
_entity_poly.type
_entity_poly.pdbx_seq_one_letter_code
_entity_poly.pdbx_strand_id
1 'polypeptide(L)' 'MPNLCLNKLLAAQLNRNPEAIAITAPGRTPLTYRQLNHHINHVVATLNTLGVGRNDRIAIVLP' A
#
# COMPACT_ATOMS: atom_id res chain seq x y z
N MET A 1 -14.86 -19.07 -2.42
CA MET A 1 -13.57 -18.39 -2.19
C MET A 1 -13.81 -17.25 -1.22
N PRO A 2 -13.12 -17.15 -0.07
CA PRO A 2 -13.34 -16.02 0.83
C PRO A 2 -12.95 -14.74 0.09
N ASN A 3 -13.88 -13.77 0.04
CA ASN A 3 -13.65 -12.47 -0.56
C ASN A 3 -12.68 -11.69 0.34
N LEU A 4 -11.37 -11.92 0.14
CA LEU A 4 -10.33 -11.17 0.82
C LEU A 4 -10.11 -9.84 0.11
N CYS A 5 -10.36 -8.76 0.84
CA CYS A 5 -9.95 -7.43 0.43
C CYS A 5 -8.41 -7.35 0.34
N LEU A 6 -7.90 -6.54 -0.59
CA LEU A 6 -6.45 -6.37 -0.83
C LEU A 6 -5.66 -6.07 0.45
N ASN A 7 -6.21 -5.24 1.34
CA ASN A 7 -5.58 -4.91 2.62
C ASN A 7 -5.30 -6.15 3.49
N LYS A 8 -6.19 -7.15 3.49
CA LYS A 8 -6.00 -8.41 4.23
C LYS A 8 -4.90 -9.26 3.63
N LEU A 9 -4.79 -9.31 2.31
CA LEU A 9 -3.71 -10.03 1.62
C LEU A 9 -2.34 -9.40 1.91
N LEU A 10 -2.26 -8.07 1.87
CA LEU A 10 -1.05 -7.35 2.23
C LEU A 10 -0.66 -7.56 3.70
N ALA A 11 -1.62 -7.50 4.62
CA ALA A 11 -1.39 -7.76 6.04
C ALA A 11 -0.91 -9.18 6.31
N ALA A 12 -1.49 -10.18 5.64
CA ALA A 12 -1.06 -11.57 5.76
C ALA A 12 0.41 -11.76 5.33
N GLN A 13 0.81 -11.11 4.23
CA GLN A 13 2.18 -11.20 3.74
C GLN A 13 3.17 -10.39 4.59
N LEU A 14 2.74 -9.24 5.12
CA LEU A 14 3.52 -8.47 6.10
C LEU A 14 3.81 -9.30 7.36
N ASN A 15 2.81 -10.03 7.87
CA ASN A 15 2.99 -10.91 9.02
C ASN A 15 3.86 -12.13 8.70
N ARG A 16 3.78 -12.65 7.47
CA ARG A 16 4.52 -13.83 7.06
C ARG A 16 6.00 -13.55 6.80
N ASN A 17 6.31 -12.48 6.07
CA ASN A 17 7.69 -12.08 5.80
C ASN A 17 7.76 -10.57 5.48
N PRO A 18 8.00 -9.71 6.49
CA PRO A 18 8.00 -8.26 6.32
C PRO A 18 9.15 -7.74 5.45
N GLU A 19 10.28 -8.45 5.42
CA GLU A 19 11.46 -8.08 4.62
C GLU A 19 11.46 -8.67 3.21
N ALA A 20 10.46 -9.50 2.86
CA ALA A 20 10.29 -9.94 1.49
C ALA A 20 10.01 -8.75 0.56
N ILE A 21 10.56 -8.79 -0.64
CA ILE A 21 10.31 -7.80 -1.69
C ILE A 21 8.85 -7.87 -2.12
N ALA A 22 8.16 -6.73 -2.06
CA ALA A 22 6.77 -6.56 -2.48
C ALA A 22 6.67 -5.96 -3.89
N ILE A 23 7.46 -4.92 -4.17
CA ILE A 23 7.43 -4.19 -5.44
C ILE A 23 8.86 -3.88 -5.90
N THR A 24 9.13 -4.13 -7.18
CA THR A 24 10.35 -3.71 -7.86
C THR A 24 9.99 -2.75 -9.00
N ALA A 25 10.91 -1.86 -9.35
CA ALA A 25 10.78 -1.01 -10.52
C ALA A 25 12.18 -0.71 -11.10
N PRO A 26 12.30 -0.50 -12.43
CA PRO A 26 13.57 -0.13 -13.05
C PRO A 26 14.17 1.13 -12.41
N GLY A 27 15.45 1.08 -12.05
CA GLY A 27 16.16 2.23 -11.48
C GLY A 27 15.70 2.66 -10.08
N ARG A 28 14.87 1.87 -9.39
CA ARG A 28 14.40 2.16 -8.03
C ARG A 28 14.82 1.05 -7.07
N THR A 29 15.10 1.44 -5.83
CA THR A 29 15.28 0.48 -4.75
C THR A 29 14.00 -0.32 -4.56
N PRO A 30 14.06 -1.67 -4.51
CA PRO A 30 12.91 -2.50 -4.19
C PRO A 30 12.27 -2.12 -2.86
N LEU A 31 10.94 -2.18 -2.80
CA LEU A 31 10.18 -2.00 -1.56
C LEU A 31 9.88 -3.36 -0.95
N THR A 32 10.20 -3.51 0.34
CA THR A 32 9.73 -4.66 1.14
C THR A 32 8.26 -4.51 1.54
N TYR A 33 7.61 -5.59 1.99
CA TYR A 33 6.25 -5.50 2.53
C TYR A 33 6.14 -4.52 3.70
N ARG A 34 7.16 -4.45 4.57
CA ARG A 34 7.23 -3.46 5.66
C ARG A 34 7.28 -2.03 5.14
N GLN A 35 8.15 -1.76 4.16
CA GLN A 35 8.28 -0.42 3.57
C GLN A 35 7.02 -0.01 2.80
N LEU A 36 6.42 -0.94 2.07
CA LEU A 36 5.15 -0.74 1.38
C LEU A 36 4.03 -0.40 2.38
N ASN A 37 3.92 -1.13 3.49
CA ASN A 37 2.92 -0.85 4.52
C ASN A 37 3.12 0.53 5.15
N HIS A 38 4.36 0.93 5.44
CA HIS A 38 4.65 2.28 5.93
C HIS A 38 4.24 3.34 4.90
N HIS A 39 4.55 3.13 3.62
CA HIS A 39 4.15 4.04 2.55
C HIS A 39 2.62 4.16 2.43
N ILE A 40 1.89 3.04 2.48
CA ILE A 40 0.42 3.02 2.49
C ILE A 40 -0.13 3.84 3.66
N ASN A 41 0.35 3.61 4.88
CA ASN A 41 -0.12 4.32 6.06
C ASN A 41 0.14 5.83 5.96
N HIS A 42 1.31 6.22 5.42
CA HIS A 42 1.63 7.62 5.19
C HIS A 42 0.69 8.27 4.17
N VAL A 43 0.41 7.59 3.06
CA VAL A 43 -0.54 8.08 2.04
C VAL A 43 -1.94 8.19 2.62
N VAL A 44 -2.42 7.19 3.36
CA VAL A 44 -3.73 7.22 4.02
C VAL A 44 -3.83 8.40 4.98
N ALA A 45 -2.84 8.62 5.85
CA ALA A 45 -2.83 9.74 6.77
C ALA A 45 -2.86 11.08 6.02
N THR A 46 -2.04 11.22 4.98
CA THR A 46 -1.98 12.44 4.16
C THR A 46 -3.32 12.73 3.49
N LEU A 47 -3.94 11.72 2.85
CA LEU A 47 -5.25 11.88 2.21
C LEU A 47 -6.34 12.24 3.22
N ASN A 48 -6.36 11.59 4.38
CA ASN A 48 -7.30 11.93 5.46
C ASN A 48 -7.12 13.39 5.93
N THR A 49 -5.88 13.88 6.04
CA THR A 49 -5.63 15.31 6.39
C THR A 49 -6.10 16.28 5.32
N LEU A 50 -6.21 15.85 4.07
CA LEU A 50 -6.79 16.61 2.97
C LEU A 50 -8.32 16.49 2.89
N GLY A 51 -8.95 15.79 3.83
CA GLY A 51 -10.40 15.60 3.90
C GLY A 51 -10.93 14.43 3.06
N VAL A 52 -10.05 13.64 2.44
CA VAL A 52 -10.43 12.47 1.65
C VAL A 52 -10.69 11.28 2.57
N GLY A 53 -11.85 10.65 2.43
CA GLY A 53 -12.32 9.55 3.25
C GLY A 53 -12.88 8.38 2.46
N ARG A 54 -13.66 7.55 3.17
CA ARG A 54 -14.28 6.36 2.58
C ARG A 54 -15.28 6.77 1.50
N ASN A 55 -15.22 6.08 0.37
CA ASN A 55 -16.04 6.29 -0.83
C ASN A 55 -15.71 7.53 -1.67
N ASP A 56 -14.72 8.33 -1.26
CA ASP A 56 -14.23 9.43 -2.09
C ASP A 56 -13.43 8.89 -3.28
N ARG A 57 -13.42 9.67 -4.37
CA ARG A 57 -12.77 9.32 -5.63
C ARG A 57 -11.48 10.12 -5.78
N ILE A 58 -10.40 9.41 -6.12
CA ILE A 58 -9.08 10.00 -6.38
C ILE A 58 -8.68 9.63 -7.80
N ALA A 59 -8.25 10.60 -8.59
CA ALA A 59 -7.63 10.37 -9.88
C ALA A 59 -6.11 10.31 -9.73
N ILE A 60 -5.47 9.34 -10.39
CA ILE A 60 -4.02 9.25 -10.48
C ILE A 60 -3.64 9.52 -11.93
N VAL A 61 -2.80 10.55 -12.15
CA VAL A 61 -2.24 10.87 -13.47
C VAL A 61 -0.75 10.58 -13.40
N LEU A 62 -0.30 9.63 -14.22
CA LEU A 62 1.10 9.25 -14.37
C LEU A 62 1.53 9.53 -15.83
N PRO A 63 2.79 9.92 -16.06
CA PRO A 63 3.35 10.07 -17.41
C PRO A 63 3.44 8.74 -18.16
#